data_AF-A0A7Z2GJ02-F1
#
_entry.id   AF-A0A7Z2GJ02-F1
#
_cell.length_a   1.000
_cell.length_b   1.000
_cell.length_c   1.000
_cell.angle_alpha   90.00
_cell.angle_beta   90.00
_cell.angle_gamma   90.00
#
_symmetry.space_group_name_H-M   'P 1'
#
loop_
_entity.id
_entity.type
_entity.pdbx_description
1 polymer ?
#
loop_
_entity_poly.entity_id
_entity_poly.type
_entity_poly.pdbx_seq_one_letter_code
_entity_poly.pdbx_strand_id
1 'polypeptide(L)'
;MLDKLDAEFAFGREALDVRATRQALISSNIANADTPGYQARDVDFAASLAGALKQQGVSGTNHMATTGSQPLAMAQPAGVANGMQMASTESGHMSGNAKLIPTGGPADTYTSALMYRTPTQPALDGNTVDLDTERVQFADNALHFESGMTVMSQQIKTMMSAITSGSS
;
A
#
# COMPACT_ATOMS: atom_id res chain seq x y z
N MET A 1 -13.71 -2.92 24.47
CA MET A 1 -14.44 -3.56 23.35
C MET A 1 -14.33 -2.69 22.09
N LEU A 2 -14.55 -1.38 22.19
CA LEU A 2 -14.38 -0.43 21.07
C LEU A 2 -12.93 -0.35 20.58
N ASP A 3 -11.94 -0.28 21.48
CA ASP A 3 -10.52 -0.18 21.08
C ASP A 3 -10.02 -1.36 20.24
N LYS A 4 -10.59 -2.56 20.47
CA LYS A 4 -10.25 -3.76 19.70
C LYS A 4 -10.84 -3.70 18.29
N LEU A 5 -12.06 -3.17 18.15
CA LEU A 5 -12.69 -2.97 16.84
C LEU A 5 -11.93 -1.92 16.04
N ASP A 6 -11.53 -0.81 16.67
CA ASP A 6 -10.74 0.23 16.02
C ASP A 6 -9.38 -0.31 15.55
N ALA A 7 -8.73 -1.18 16.34
CA ALA A 7 -7.51 -1.88 15.95
C ALA A 7 -7.73 -2.84 14.77
N GLU A 8 -8.81 -3.62 14.77
CA GLU A 8 -9.16 -4.52 13.65
C GLU A 8 -9.46 -3.73 12.37
N PHE A 9 -10.14 -2.59 12.45
CA PHE A 9 -10.40 -1.71 11.31
C PHE A 9 -9.13 -1.02 10.78
N ALA A 10 -8.28 -0.52 11.68
CA ALA A 10 -7.00 0.08 11.32
C ALA A 10 -6.10 -0.95 10.63
N PHE A 11 -6.01 -2.16 11.18
CA PHE A 11 -5.29 -3.28 10.60
C PHE A 11 -5.85 -3.68 9.23
N GLY A 12 -7.17 -3.80 9.10
CA GLY A 12 -7.82 -4.14 7.83
C GLY A 12 -7.58 -3.09 6.74
N ARG A 13 -7.62 -1.80 7.10
CA ARG A 13 -7.30 -0.70 6.17
C ARG A 13 -5.85 -0.77 5.72
N GLU A 14 -4.92 -0.95 6.65
CA GLU A 14 -3.50 -1.11 6.36
C GLU A 14 -3.23 -2.29 5.42
N ALA A 15 -3.82 -3.45 5.73
CA ALA A 15 -3.65 -4.66 4.92
C ALA A 15 -4.15 -4.45 3.49
N LEU A 16 -5.25 -3.71 3.29
CA LEU A 16 -5.76 -3.37 1.97
C LEU A 16 -4.83 -2.42 1.22
N ASP A 17 -4.24 -1.44 1.91
CA ASP A 17 -3.28 -0.49 1.32
C ASP A 17 -1.99 -1.19 0.88
N VAL A 18 -1.44 -2.08 1.72
CA VAL A 18 -0.27 -2.89 1.37
C VAL A 18 -0.57 -3.81 0.18
N ARG A 19 -1.78 -4.36 0.09
CA ARG A 19 -2.18 -5.17 -1.08
C ARG A 19 -2.32 -4.33 -2.34
N ALA A 20 -2.86 -3.12 -2.25
CA ALA A 20 -2.96 -2.21 -3.39
C ALA A 20 -1.56 -1.80 -3.91
N THR A 21 -0.64 -1.47 -3.00
CA THR A 21 0.76 -1.15 -3.37
C THR A 21 1.47 -2.36 -3.97
N ARG A 22 1.31 -3.57 -3.40
CA ARG A 22 1.82 -4.82 -3.96
C ARG A 22 1.31 -5.06 -5.39
N GLN A 23 0.03 -4.82 -5.65
CA GLN A 23 -0.57 -4.98 -6.98
C GLN A 23 0.09 -4.05 -8.01
N ALA A 24 0.36 -2.81 -7.62
CA ALA A 24 1.05 -1.84 -8.47
C ALA A 24 2.50 -2.26 -8.77
N LEU A 25 3.22 -2.78 -7.77
CA LEU A 25 4.59 -3.27 -7.96
C LEU A 25 4.65 -4.50 -8.86
N ILE A 26 3.77 -5.49 -8.65
CA ILE A 26 3.71 -6.68 -9.52
C ILE A 26 3.38 -6.28 -10.96
N SER A 27 2.44 -5.34 -11.15
CA SER A 27 2.13 -4.78 -12.48
C SER A 27 3.36 -4.12 -13.11
N SER A 28 4.12 -3.36 -12.33
CA SER A 28 5.39 -2.76 -12.78
C SER A 28 6.46 -3.81 -13.10
N ASN A 29 6.55 -4.91 -12.35
CA ASN A 29 7.49 -5.99 -12.62
C ASN A 29 7.12 -6.68 -13.96
N ILE A 30 5.85 -7.05 -14.14
CA ILE A 30 5.35 -7.68 -15.38
C ILE A 30 5.59 -6.78 -16.59
N ALA A 31 5.35 -5.47 -16.47
CA ALA A 31 5.57 -4.52 -17.57
C ALA A 31 7.05 -4.41 -17.98
N ASN A 32 7.97 -4.63 -17.03
CA ASN A 32 9.41 -4.58 -17.25
C ASN A 32 10.05 -5.97 -17.39
N ALA A 33 9.24 -7.03 -17.53
CA ALA A 33 9.74 -8.40 -17.64
C ALA A 33 10.62 -8.63 -18.88
N ASP A 34 10.48 -7.81 -19.93
CA ASP A 34 11.30 -7.90 -21.15
C ASP A 34 12.46 -6.87 -21.15
N THR A 35 12.71 -6.18 -20.02
CA THR A 35 13.79 -5.19 -19.93
C THR A 35 15.08 -5.82 -19.37
N PRO A 36 16.19 -5.85 -20.14
CA PRO A 36 17.45 -6.43 -19.67
C PRO A 36 17.96 -5.77 -18.38
N GLY A 37 18.44 -6.57 -17.42
CA GLY A 37 18.99 -6.09 -16.16
C GLY A 37 17.97 -5.56 -15.14
N TYR A 38 16.66 -5.77 -15.35
CA TYR A 38 15.64 -5.32 -14.40
C TYR A 38 15.60 -6.18 -13.12
N GLN A 39 15.42 -5.48 -12.00
CA GLN A 39 15.35 -6.09 -10.67
C GLN A 39 13.93 -6.01 -10.11
N ALA A 40 13.30 -7.17 -9.90
CA ALA A 40 11.96 -7.28 -9.35
C ALA A 40 11.92 -6.75 -7.91
N ARG A 41 10.93 -5.91 -7.62
CA ARG A 41 10.71 -5.32 -6.29
C ARG A 41 9.44 -5.88 -5.68
N ASP A 42 9.44 -6.08 -4.36
CA ASP A 42 8.25 -6.46 -3.60
C ASP A 42 8.18 -5.71 -2.26
N VAL A 43 6.98 -5.65 -1.70
CA VAL A 43 6.74 -5.17 -0.34
C VAL A 43 6.89 -6.33 0.65
N ASP A 44 7.60 -6.09 1.75
CA ASP A 44 7.58 -7.00 2.90
C ASP A 44 6.27 -6.80 3.68
N PHE A 45 5.25 -7.59 3.29
CA PHE A 45 3.92 -7.54 3.90
C PHE A 45 3.96 -7.79 5.41
N ALA A 46 4.82 -8.71 5.88
CA ALA A 46 4.90 -9.04 7.30
C ALA A 46 5.49 -7.87 8.10
N ALA A 47 6.53 -7.24 7.58
CA ALA A 47 7.15 -6.07 8.19
C ALA A 47 6.21 -4.85 8.19
N SER A 48 5.51 -4.58 7.07
CA SER A 48 4.59 -3.43 6.98
C SER A 48 3.40 -3.58 7.93
N LEU A 49 2.81 -4.78 8.04
CA LEU A 49 1.71 -5.04 8.99
C LEU A 49 2.17 -5.01 10.44
N ALA A 50 3.36 -5.54 10.74
CA ALA A 50 3.93 -5.49 12.08
C ALA A 50 4.21 -4.04 12.52
N GLY A 51 4.63 -3.19 11.59
CA GLY A 51 4.80 -1.76 11.79
C GLY A 51 3.50 -1.07 12.22
N ALA A 52 2.41 -1.32 11.50
CA ALA A 52 1.10 -0.75 11.83
C ALA A 52 0.57 -1.21 13.20
N LEU A 53 0.73 -2.50 13.54
CA LEU A 53 0.33 -3.03 14.84
C LEU A 53 1.16 -2.42 15.99
N LYS A 54 2.45 -2.18 15.76
CA LYS A 54 3.36 -1.57 16.74
C LYS A 54 3.12 -0.07 16.91
N GLN A 55 2.81 0.66 15.83
CA GLN A 55 2.47 2.09 15.85
C GLN A 55 1.25 2.35 16.76
N GLN A 56 0.27 1.45 16.76
CA GLN A 56 -0.94 1.54 17.57
C GLN A 56 -0.71 1.23 19.07
N GLY A 57 0.32 0.46 19.40
CA GLY A 57 0.77 0.24 20.79
C GLY A 57 1.51 1.42 21.42
N VAL A 58 1.91 2.42 20.61
CA VAL A 58 2.67 3.61 21.05
C VAL A 58 1.78 4.87 21.12
N SER A 59 0.46 4.73 21.07
CA SER A 59 -0.46 5.86 21.30
C SER A 59 -0.60 6.28 22.77
N GLY A 60 0.20 5.71 23.69
CA GLY A 60 0.15 5.99 25.14
C GLY A 60 1.08 7.10 25.65
N THR A 61 2.17 7.47 24.96
CA THR A 61 3.10 8.49 25.48
C THR A 61 3.90 9.15 24.36
N ASN A 62 3.91 10.49 24.38
CA ASN A 62 4.62 11.43 23.49
C ASN A 62 3.89 11.87 22.20
N HIS A 63 2.73 12.51 22.38
CA HIS A 63 2.43 13.73 21.64
C HIS A 63 3.27 14.88 22.24
N MET A 64 4.55 14.97 21.87
CA MET A 64 5.40 16.11 22.22
C MET A 64 5.66 16.94 20.96
N ALA A 65 4.82 17.94 20.79
CA ALA A 65 5.11 19.28 20.30
C ALA A 65 6.24 19.43 19.27
N THR A 66 5.85 19.55 18.00
CA THR A 66 6.44 20.57 17.12
C THR A 66 5.30 21.40 16.51
N THR A 67 4.68 22.24 17.34
CA THR A 67 3.82 23.32 16.87
C THR A 67 4.68 24.39 16.19
N GLY A 68 4.96 24.19 14.91
CA GLY A 68 5.27 25.26 13.97
C GLY A 68 3.96 25.67 13.30
N SER A 69 3.40 26.79 13.70
CA SER A 69 2.13 27.35 13.27
C SER A 69 2.05 27.48 11.75
N GLN A 70 1.22 26.67 11.09
CA GLN A 70 0.59 27.06 9.83
C GLN A 70 -0.90 26.65 9.85
N PRO A 71 -1.81 27.55 9.46
CA PRO A 71 -3.25 27.40 9.64
C PRO A 71 -3.84 26.27 8.77
N LEU A 72 -4.92 25.68 9.28
CA LEU A 72 -5.72 24.66 8.60
C LEU A 72 -6.21 25.19 7.24
N ALA A 73 -5.68 24.62 6.16
CA ALA A 73 -6.25 24.77 4.83
C ALA A 73 -7.49 23.87 4.72
N MET A 74 -8.63 24.52 4.44
CA MET A 74 -9.90 23.92 4.04
C MET A 74 -9.70 22.80 3.02
N ALA A 75 -10.55 21.77 3.10
CA ALA A 75 -10.61 20.65 2.17
C ALA A 75 -10.69 21.12 0.71
N GLN A 76 -9.56 21.08 0.00
CA GLN A 76 -9.55 21.12 -1.45
C GLN A 76 -10.05 19.76 -1.98
N PRO A 77 -10.90 19.72 -3.03
CA PRO A 77 -11.29 18.48 -3.67
C PRO A 77 -10.04 17.75 -4.16
N ALA A 78 -10.01 16.42 -3.96
CA ALA A 78 -8.91 15.53 -4.32
C ALA A 78 -8.47 15.76 -5.78
N GLY A 79 -7.45 16.60 -5.94
CA GLY A 79 -6.71 16.77 -7.18
C GLY A 79 -5.57 15.77 -7.19
N VAL A 80 -5.43 15.05 -8.30
CA VAL A 80 -4.26 14.23 -8.64
C VAL A 80 -3.04 15.14 -8.86
N ALA A 81 -2.56 15.78 -7.79
CA ALA A 81 -1.38 16.61 -7.82
C ALA A 81 -0.18 15.67 -7.71
N ASN A 82 0.51 15.52 -8.85
CA ASN A 82 1.76 14.81 -9.08
C ASN A 82 1.98 13.71 -8.03
N GLY A 83 1.82 12.38 -8.37
CA GLY A 83 2.08 10.98 -7.78
C GLY A 83 3.36 9.97 -7.85
N MET A 84 3.80 9.31 -8.93
CA MET A 84 5.12 8.58 -8.98
C MET A 84 5.95 8.91 -10.22
N GLN A 85 7.26 9.22 -10.07
CA GLN A 85 8.21 9.17 -11.19
C GLN A 85 8.47 7.71 -11.52
N MET A 86 7.72 7.19 -12.49
CA MET A 86 8.03 5.90 -13.10
C MET A 86 9.25 6.09 -14.01
N ALA A 87 10.32 5.32 -13.78
CA ALA A 87 11.47 5.30 -14.66
C ALA A 87 11.03 4.79 -16.05
N SER A 88 11.11 5.64 -17.07
CA SER A 88 10.81 5.27 -18.46
C SER A 88 11.89 4.34 -18.98
N THR A 89 11.51 3.16 -19.44
CA THR A 89 12.45 2.13 -19.91
C THR A 89 12.81 2.27 -21.40
N GLU A 90 12.18 3.19 -22.14
CA GLU A 90 12.39 3.39 -23.59
C GLU A 90 12.09 4.86 -23.98
N SER A 91 12.81 5.40 -24.98
CA SER A 91 12.79 6.84 -25.33
C SER A 91 11.49 7.36 -25.95
N GLY A 92 10.52 6.49 -26.24
CA GLY A 92 9.22 6.84 -26.80
C GLY A 92 8.06 6.98 -25.80
N HIS A 93 8.28 6.72 -24.50
CA HIS A 93 7.23 6.73 -23.49
C HIS A 93 7.26 8.01 -22.64
N MET A 94 6.09 8.66 -22.45
CA MET A 94 5.98 9.85 -21.61
C MET A 94 6.23 9.50 -20.14
N SER A 95 7.25 10.11 -19.55
CA SER A 95 7.55 10.05 -18.12
C SER A 95 6.39 10.62 -17.31
N GLY A 96 5.72 9.78 -16.54
CA GLY A 96 4.69 10.21 -15.59
C GLY A 96 5.37 10.93 -14.44
N ASN A 97 5.26 12.25 -14.38
CA ASN A 97 5.82 13.08 -13.32
C ASN A 97 4.80 13.25 -12.21
N ALA A 98 4.96 12.40 -11.21
CA ALA A 98 4.01 12.30 -10.15
C ALA A 98 4.81 12.05 -8.79
N LYS A 99 4.45 12.65 -7.63
CA LYS A 99 4.57 12.39 -6.14
C LYS A 99 3.27 11.97 -5.29
N LEU A 100 3.15 10.74 -4.76
CA LEU A 100 1.91 10.23 -4.18
C LEU A 100 1.80 10.88 -2.82
N ILE A 101 0.64 11.44 -2.53
CA ILE A 101 0.28 11.87 -1.18
C ILE A 101 -0.72 10.81 -0.69
N PRO A 102 -0.27 9.79 0.07
CA PRO A 102 -1.18 8.83 0.66
C PRO A 102 -2.07 9.56 1.66
N THR A 103 -3.37 9.46 1.48
CA THR A 103 -4.35 9.99 2.44
C THR A 103 -4.40 9.06 3.65
N GLY A 104 -3.43 9.14 4.57
CA GLY A 104 -3.48 8.36 5.81
C GLY A 104 -2.24 8.22 6.69
N GLY A 105 -1.04 8.65 6.28
CA GLY A 105 0.16 8.50 7.12
C GLY A 105 1.44 9.03 6.47
N PRO A 106 2.59 9.04 7.20
CA PRO A 106 3.88 9.48 6.65
C PRO A 106 4.28 8.63 5.43
N ALA A 107 4.70 9.29 4.35
CA ALA A 107 5.03 8.67 3.06
C ALA A 107 6.21 7.68 3.09
N ASP A 108 6.97 7.60 4.19
CA ASP A 108 8.19 6.80 4.31
C ASP A 108 7.96 5.35 4.78
N THR A 109 6.74 5.01 5.26
CA THR A 109 6.48 3.71 5.88
C THR A 109 6.52 2.54 4.88
N TYR A 110 6.11 2.78 3.63
CA TYR A 110 5.97 1.72 2.62
C TYR A 110 7.11 1.69 1.59
N THR A 111 7.84 2.79 1.45
CA THR A 111 8.91 2.94 0.44
C THR A 111 10.28 2.47 0.96
N SER A 112 10.50 2.50 2.28
CA SER A 112 11.77 2.10 2.90
C SER A 112 11.99 0.59 3.05
N ALA A 113 10.98 -0.24 2.75
CA ALA A 113 11.04 -1.70 2.88
C ALA A 113 10.80 -2.43 1.55
N LEU A 114 11.19 -1.83 0.42
CA LEU A 114 11.24 -2.54 -0.85
C LEU A 114 12.40 -3.53 -0.80
N MET A 115 12.08 -4.79 -0.52
CA MET A 115 13.05 -5.89 -0.58
C MET A 115 13.20 -6.33 -2.04
N TYR A 116 14.44 -6.42 -2.50
CA TYR A 116 14.73 -7.11 -3.76
C TYR A 116 14.49 -8.60 -3.55
N ARG A 117 13.66 -9.22 -4.40
CA ARG A 117 13.46 -10.67 -4.35
C ARG A 117 14.73 -11.38 -4.83
N THR A 118 15.08 -12.47 -4.15
CA THR A 118 16.18 -13.36 -4.58
C THR A 118 15.67 -14.20 -5.76
N PRO A 119 16.17 -13.99 -6.99
CA PRO A 119 15.66 -14.69 -8.16
C PRO A 119 15.99 -16.19 -8.05
N THR A 120 14.97 -17.04 -8.23
CA THR A 120 15.14 -18.50 -8.28
C THR A 120 15.75 -18.96 -9.60
N GLN A 121 15.65 -18.14 -10.65
CA GLN A 121 16.33 -18.32 -11.94
C GLN A 121 16.74 -16.95 -12.49
N PRO A 122 18.02 -16.53 -12.34
CA PRO A 122 18.53 -15.37 -13.03
C PRO A 122 18.49 -15.63 -14.54
N ALA A 123 17.79 -14.78 -15.29
CA ALA A 123 17.86 -14.84 -16.73
C ALA A 123 19.28 -14.50 -17.19
N LEU A 124 19.67 -15.01 -18.36
CA LEU A 124 21.03 -14.86 -18.90
C LEU A 124 21.43 -13.38 -19.12
N ASP A 125 20.43 -12.49 -19.19
CA ASP A 125 20.53 -11.05 -19.37
C ASP A 125 20.56 -10.25 -18.04
N GLY A 126 20.55 -10.93 -16.89
CA GLY A 126 20.53 -10.29 -15.58
C GLY A 126 19.15 -9.79 -15.15
N ASN A 127 18.09 -10.08 -15.90
CA ASN A 127 16.72 -9.86 -15.45
C ASN A 127 16.35 -10.90 -14.37
N THR A 128 15.60 -10.44 -13.37
CA THR A 128 15.16 -11.24 -12.21
C THR A 128 13.66 -11.47 -12.19
N VAL A 129 12.93 -10.92 -13.16
CA VAL A 129 11.48 -11.05 -13.28
C VAL A 129 11.13 -12.36 -13.97
N ASP A 130 10.34 -13.19 -13.28
CA ASP A 130 9.70 -14.38 -13.85
C ASP A 130 8.23 -14.08 -14.10
N LEU A 131 7.83 -14.04 -15.36
CA LEU A 131 6.51 -13.58 -15.78
C LEU A 131 5.38 -14.51 -15.31
N ASP A 132 5.61 -15.82 -15.28
CA ASP A 132 4.61 -16.79 -14.82
C ASP A 132 4.43 -16.67 -13.30
N THR A 133 5.54 -16.50 -12.57
CA THR A 133 5.50 -16.27 -11.13
C THR A 133 4.81 -14.95 -10.78
N GLU A 134 5.13 -13.85 -11.46
CA GLU A 134 4.50 -12.55 -11.22
C GLU A 134 3.00 -12.56 -11.55
N ARG A 135 2.57 -13.28 -12.61
CA ARG A 135 1.14 -13.46 -12.93
C ARG A 135 0.39 -14.23 -11.84
N VAL A 136 0.98 -15.29 -11.30
CA VAL A 136 0.39 -16.04 -10.18
C VAL A 136 0.24 -15.15 -8.96
N GLN A 137 1.27 -14.38 -8.62
CA GLN A 137 1.22 -13.45 -7.50
C GLN A 137 0.23 -12.31 -7.70
N PHE A 138 0.08 -11.82 -8.93
CA PHE A 138 -0.93 -10.81 -9.27
C PHE A 138 -2.33 -11.36 -9.00
N ALA A 139 -2.62 -12.58 -9.49
CA ALA A 139 -3.90 -13.23 -9.29
C ALA A 139 -4.18 -13.48 -7.80
N ASP A 140 -3.19 -14.00 -7.06
CA ASP A 140 -3.33 -14.26 -5.62
C ASP A 140 -3.58 -12.97 -4.83
N ASN A 141 -2.83 -11.90 -5.11
CA ASN A 141 -3.02 -10.63 -4.45
C ASN A 141 -4.38 -9.99 -4.79
N ALA A 142 -4.86 -10.13 -6.03
CA ALA A 142 -6.18 -9.65 -6.42
C ALA A 142 -7.31 -10.37 -5.67
N LEU A 143 -7.25 -11.70 -5.55
CA LEU A 143 -8.22 -12.49 -4.80
C LEU A 143 -8.25 -12.10 -3.31
N HIS A 144 -7.08 -11.89 -2.71
CA HIS A 144 -7.00 -11.47 -1.32
C HIS A 144 -7.47 -10.02 -1.10
N PHE A 145 -7.22 -9.13 -2.06
CA PHE A 145 -7.70 -7.75 -2.00
C PHE A 145 -9.24 -7.71 -2.08
N GLU A 146 -9.82 -8.44 -3.03
CA GLU A 146 -11.28 -8.53 -3.19
C GLU A 146 -11.97 -9.14 -1.97
N SER A 147 -11.44 -10.24 -1.44
CA SER A 147 -11.96 -10.87 -0.21
C SER A 147 -11.82 -9.95 1.00
N GLY A 148 -10.68 -9.27 1.16
CA GLY A 148 -10.48 -8.28 2.21
C GLY A 148 -11.46 -7.12 2.13
N MET A 149 -11.72 -6.60 0.93
CA MET A 149 -12.67 -5.51 0.70
C MET A 149 -14.10 -5.94 1.01
N THR A 150 -14.46 -7.18 0.67
CA THR A 150 -15.77 -7.76 0.99
C THR A 150 -15.98 -7.88 2.48
N VAL A 151 -15.00 -8.42 3.21
CA VAL A 151 -15.04 -8.55 4.68
C VAL A 151 -15.14 -7.18 5.34
N MET A 152 -14.31 -6.22 4.93
CA MET A 152 -14.35 -4.84 5.44
C MET A 152 -15.72 -4.21 5.21
N SER A 153 -16.30 -4.39 4.02
CA SER A 153 -17.63 -3.86 3.69
C SER A 153 -18.73 -4.47 4.55
N GLN A 154 -18.64 -5.76 4.89
CA GLN A 154 -19.58 -6.42 5.80
C GLN A 154 -19.45 -5.88 7.24
N GLN A 155 -18.22 -5.71 7.74
CA GLN A 155 -17.97 -5.16 9.07
C GLN A 155 -18.51 -3.73 9.22
N ILE A 156 -18.30 -2.86 8.21
CA ILE A 156 -18.85 -1.51 8.20
C ILE A 156 -20.39 -1.54 8.25
N LYS A 157 -21.02 -2.41 7.45
CA LYS A 157 -22.49 -2.57 7.47
C LYS A 157 -23.00 -3.01 8.84
N THR A 158 -22.34 -3.98 9.48
CA THR A 158 -22.70 -4.44 10.82
C THR A 158 -22.55 -3.32 11.86
N MET A 159 -21.47 -2.54 11.78
CA MET A 159 -21.23 -1.41 12.68
C MET A 159 -22.28 -0.30 12.49
N MET A 160 -22.59 0.05 11.24
CA MET A 160 -23.65 1.00 10.92
C MET A 160 -25.01 0.55 11.47
N SER A 161 -25.35 -0.73 11.29
CA SER A 161 -26.59 -1.30 11.81
C SER A 161 -26.65 -1.26 13.35
N ALA A 162 -25.53 -1.50 14.03
CA ALA A 162 -25.47 -1.46 15.50
C ALA A 162 -25.63 -0.01 16.02
N ILE A 163 -25.02 0.96 15.35
CA ILE A 163 -25.10 2.38 15.72
C ILE A 163 -26.52 2.92 15.49
N THR A 164 -27.15 2.60 14.36
CA THR A 164 -28.49 3.11 14.03
C THR A 164 -29.60 2.42 14.81
N SER A 165 -29.46 1.14 15.15
CA SER A 165 -30.46 0.41 15.96
C SER A 165 -30.45 0.78 17.44
N GLY A 166 -29.33 1.24 18.00
CA GLY A 166 -29.23 1.68 19.39
C GLY A 166 -29.79 3.10 19.67
N SER A 167 -30.24 3.81 18.63
CA SER A 167 -30.79 5.17 18.71
C SER A 167 -32.34 5.21 18.65
N SER A 168 -33.02 4.06 18.69
CA SER A 168 -34.49 3.95 18.71
C SER A 168 -35.02 3.55 20.08
#